data_AF-A0A195BTX6-F1
#
_entry.id   AF-A0A195BTX6-F1
#
_cell.length_a   1.000
_cell.length_b   1.000
_cell.length_c   1.000
_cell.angle_alpha   90.00
_cell.angle_beta   90.00
_cell.angle_gamma   90.00
#
_symmetry.space_group_name_H-M   'P 1'
#
loop_
_entity.id
_entity.type
_entity.pdbx_description
1 polymer ?
#
loop_
_entity_poly.entity_id
_entity_poly.type
_entity_poly.pdbx_seq_one_letter_code
_entity_poly.pdbx_strand_id
1 'polypeptide(L)'
;MADDRLDIIIFGATGYTGKYVVKNASQMCKDRKMKFGIAGRRKEALDVVVKEFVSDIEDVPIILADIKDEESLKKMTERAKVLINCCGPYKFYGEPVIKTCIATRTHYVDVTGEEQFMIEMQLKYNETAKEAGVYIVNACGFDCIPSDLGVIFTQQKFEGEMNAIEIYISMWLSTDKKGPLLNYATWESAVHSLAHVKEIQALRTKLYPIKLPEFTPKLKLRSVLHRSDVSEGWSTPFPSADHSVALRTQRFLYDKYKKRPAQVKVYVTLKSFFEFLIMAIAGMLLLVLSRISCGRNLLLKYPALFSYGFVSHENPNPEMQKSTHFSLTFKASGWTEKLSEPTDEHTDPPNKKVITKVSGDSPAYEMTSIAAILSATTILNETDKIPDNGGVFTPGAAFGKTSLIEQLIKHNIKFEVISSIEK
;
A
#
# COMPACT_ATOMS: atom_id res chain seq x y z
N MET A 1 26.51 15.27 -15.13
CA MET A 1 26.26 14.01 -14.40
C MET A 1 24.81 13.81 -13.97
N ALA A 2 23.98 14.86 -13.78
CA ALA A 2 22.55 14.67 -13.49
C ALA A 2 21.70 14.21 -14.70
N ASP A 3 22.19 14.42 -15.92
CA ASP A 3 21.44 14.22 -17.18
C ASP A 3 21.42 12.76 -17.69
N ASP A 4 22.22 11.86 -17.08
CA ASP A 4 22.33 10.44 -17.48
C ASP A 4 21.54 9.48 -16.57
N ARG A 5 20.89 9.97 -15.50
CA ARG A 5 20.07 9.12 -14.62
C ARG A 5 18.79 8.70 -15.32
N LEU A 6 18.46 7.42 -15.21
CA LEU A 6 17.16 6.89 -15.59
C LEU A 6 16.09 7.47 -14.69
N ASP A 7 14.92 7.75 -15.24
CA ASP A 7 13.80 8.26 -14.46
C ASP A 7 13.36 7.22 -13.42
N ILE A 8 13.27 5.95 -13.85
CA ILE A 8 12.83 4.83 -13.00
C ILE A 8 13.78 3.64 -13.15
N ILE A 9 14.16 3.01 -12.04
CA ILE A 9 14.70 1.64 -12.04
C ILE A 9 13.76 0.73 -11.26
N ILE A 10 13.43 -0.44 -11.82
CA ILE A 10 12.60 -1.46 -11.17
C ILE A 10 13.53 -2.53 -10.59
N PHE A 11 13.68 -2.56 -9.27
CA PHE A 11 14.48 -3.56 -8.57
C PHE A 11 13.64 -4.76 -8.14
N GLY A 12 14.17 -5.98 -8.33
CA GLY A 12 13.39 -7.21 -8.17
C GLY A 12 12.57 -7.57 -9.42
N ALA A 13 13.00 -7.11 -10.60
CA ALA A 13 12.29 -7.24 -11.87
C ALA A 13 12.00 -8.71 -12.29
N THR A 14 12.77 -9.67 -11.79
CA THR A 14 12.55 -11.10 -12.07
C THR A 14 11.49 -11.74 -11.17
N GLY A 15 11.10 -11.06 -10.08
CA GLY A 15 10.06 -11.53 -9.16
C GLY A 15 8.67 -11.37 -9.74
N TYR A 16 7.68 -12.05 -9.14
CA TYR A 16 6.33 -12.09 -9.71
C TYR A 16 5.71 -10.69 -9.83
N THR A 17 5.69 -9.90 -8.76
CA THR A 17 5.22 -8.50 -8.79
C THR A 17 6.10 -7.64 -9.71
N GLY A 18 7.42 -7.81 -9.64
CA GLY A 18 8.37 -7.08 -10.48
C GLY A 18 8.10 -7.24 -11.98
N LYS A 19 7.71 -8.43 -12.44
CA LYS A 19 7.33 -8.67 -13.84
C LYS A 19 6.11 -7.86 -14.28
N TYR A 20 5.09 -7.72 -13.42
CA TYR A 20 3.92 -6.87 -13.72
C TYR A 20 4.31 -5.39 -13.74
N VAL A 21 5.20 -4.95 -12.84
CA VAL A 21 5.76 -3.60 -12.87
C VAL A 21 6.53 -3.35 -14.16
N VAL A 22 7.37 -4.27 -14.61
CA VAL A 22 8.09 -4.13 -15.89
C VAL A 22 7.12 -4.08 -17.07
N LYS A 23 6.14 -5.00 -17.12
CA LYS A 23 5.12 -5.05 -18.17
C LYS A 23 4.31 -3.75 -18.27
N ASN A 24 3.87 -3.19 -17.16
CA ASN A 24 3.11 -1.93 -17.20
C ASN A 24 4.01 -0.71 -17.40
N ALA A 25 5.25 -0.75 -16.90
CA ALA A 25 6.21 0.33 -17.10
C ALA A 25 6.61 0.49 -18.57
N SER A 26 6.69 -0.58 -19.36
CA SER A 26 7.03 -0.47 -20.79
C SER A 26 6.07 0.45 -21.53
N GLN A 27 4.76 0.21 -21.40
CA GLN A 27 3.73 1.06 -22.00
C GLN A 27 3.70 2.46 -21.36
N MET A 28 3.62 2.54 -20.03
CA MET A 28 3.43 3.82 -19.33
C MET A 28 4.64 4.77 -19.46
N CYS A 29 5.86 4.24 -19.45
CA CYS A 29 7.06 5.07 -19.64
C CYS A 29 7.18 5.54 -21.08
N LYS A 30 6.80 4.71 -22.07
CA LYS A 30 6.77 5.10 -23.48
C LYS A 30 5.80 6.27 -23.71
N ASP A 31 4.58 6.17 -23.19
CA ASP A 31 3.57 7.22 -23.30
C ASP A 31 4.00 8.54 -22.65
N ARG A 32 4.81 8.45 -21.59
CA ARG A 32 5.35 9.60 -20.84
C ARG A 32 6.75 10.05 -21.29
N LYS A 33 7.34 9.38 -22.29
CA LYS A 33 8.72 9.60 -22.76
C LYS A 33 9.76 9.52 -21.63
N MET A 34 9.56 8.60 -20.68
CA MET A 34 10.46 8.36 -19.55
C MET A 34 11.45 7.24 -19.86
N LYS A 35 12.68 7.38 -19.38
CA LYS A 35 13.72 6.34 -19.47
C LYS A 35 13.62 5.45 -18.24
N PHE A 36 13.38 4.15 -18.42
CA PHE A 36 13.40 3.20 -17.32
C PHE A 36 14.39 2.07 -17.56
N GLY A 37 14.85 1.45 -16.47
CA GLY A 37 15.69 0.26 -16.49
C GLY A 37 15.20 -0.80 -15.49
N ILE A 38 15.77 -2.00 -15.57
CA ILE A 38 15.44 -3.11 -14.69
C ILE A 38 16.67 -3.60 -13.93
N ALA A 39 16.46 -4.06 -12.70
CA ALA A 39 17.54 -4.52 -11.85
C ALA A 39 17.20 -5.80 -11.09
N GLY A 40 18.23 -6.62 -10.89
CA GLY A 40 18.17 -7.89 -10.17
C GLY A 40 19.50 -8.63 -10.18
N ARG A 41 19.54 -9.79 -9.53
CA ARG A 41 20.80 -10.53 -9.29
C ARG A 41 21.30 -11.36 -10.48
N ARG A 42 20.41 -11.75 -11.39
CA ARG A 42 20.70 -12.75 -12.43
C ARG A 42 20.45 -12.14 -13.80
N LYS A 43 21.53 -12.00 -14.58
CA LYS A 43 21.48 -11.37 -15.90
C LYS A 43 20.53 -12.11 -16.84
N GLU A 44 20.65 -13.42 -16.91
CA GLU A 44 19.90 -14.27 -17.84
C GLU A 44 18.40 -14.18 -17.57
N ALA A 45 18.01 -14.10 -16.29
CA ALA A 45 16.62 -13.95 -15.89
C ALA A 45 16.06 -12.56 -16.21
N LEU A 46 16.90 -11.52 -16.15
CA LEU A 46 16.53 -10.16 -16.58
C LEU A 46 16.38 -10.08 -18.10
N ASP A 47 17.28 -10.72 -18.86
CA ASP A 47 17.20 -10.80 -20.32
C ASP A 47 15.89 -11.46 -20.78
N VAL A 48 15.44 -12.53 -20.08
CA VAL A 48 14.14 -13.16 -20.33
C VAL A 48 12.98 -12.18 -20.07
N VAL A 49 13.03 -11.40 -19.00
CA VAL A 49 12.00 -10.40 -18.67
C VAL A 49 11.93 -9.30 -19.73
N VAL A 50 13.08 -8.79 -20.21
CA VAL A 50 13.12 -7.80 -21.31
C VAL A 50 12.50 -8.39 -22.56
N LYS A 51 12.90 -9.61 -22.95
CA LYS A 51 12.36 -10.27 -24.14
C LYS A 51 10.85 -10.51 -24.06
N GLU A 52 10.33 -10.82 -22.87
CA GLU A 52 8.93 -11.14 -22.65
C GLU A 52 8.03 -9.89 -22.63
N PHE A 53 8.47 -8.80 -22.00
CA PHE A 53 7.59 -7.66 -21.67
C PHE A 53 7.98 -6.32 -22.29
N VAL A 54 9.18 -6.23 -22.88
CA VAL A 54 9.78 -4.95 -23.31
C VAL A 54 10.45 -5.07 -24.67
N SER A 55 9.96 -5.99 -25.52
CA SER A 55 10.57 -6.28 -26.83
C SER A 55 10.43 -5.15 -27.86
N ASP A 56 9.56 -4.16 -27.60
CA ASP A 56 9.30 -3.01 -28.46
C ASP A 56 10.06 -1.73 -28.06
N ILE A 57 10.90 -1.81 -27.02
CA ILE A 57 11.76 -0.70 -26.57
C ILE A 57 13.22 -1.12 -26.75
N GLU A 58 13.94 -0.38 -27.59
CA GLU A 58 15.37 -0.61 -27.78
C GLU A 58 16.15 -0.24 -26.50
N ASP A 59 17.16 -1.05 -26.19
CA ASP A 59 18.20 -0.77 -25.18
C ASP A 59 17.72 -0.49 -23.75
N VAL A 60 16.73 -1.23 -23.25
CA VAL A 60 16.33 -1.18 -21.83
C VAL A 60 17.53 -1.51 -20.94
N PRO A 61 18.02 -0.56 -20.10
CA PRO A 61 19.20 -0.80 -19.30
C PRO A 61 18.97 -1.89 -18.25
N ILE A 62 19.84 -2.89 -18.25
CA ILE A 62 19.88 -3.97 -17.26
C ILE A 62 21.00 -3.66 -16.26
N ILE A 63 20.66 -3.68 -14.97
CA ILE A 63 21.60 -3.43 -13.89
C ILE A 63 21.64 -4.63 -12.93
N LEU A 64 22.84 -5.18 -12.73
CA LEU A 64 23.03 -6.24 -11.76
C LEU A 64 23.13 -5.65 -10.36
N ALA A 65 22.28 -6.13 -9.47
CA ALA A 65 22.20 -5.68 -8.08
C ALA A 65 21.82 -6.85 -7.17
N ASP A 66 22.61 -7.07 -6.12
CA ASP A 66 22.36 -8.01 -5.03
C ASP A 66 22.22 -7.25 -3.72
N ILE A 67 21.18 -7.55 -2.95
CA ILE A 67 20.94 -6.98 -1.62
C ILE A 67 22.12 -7.25 -0.67
N LYS A 68 22.86 -8.34 -0.90
CA LYS A 68 24.03 -8.70 -0.09
C LYS A 68 25.32 -7.99 -0.52
N ASP A 69 25.29 -7.21 -1.59
CA ASP A 69 26.44 -6.48 -2.14
C ASP A 69 26.13 -4.97 -2.16
N GLU A 70 26.65 -4.25 -1.16
CA GLU A 70 26.45 -2.81 -1.00
C GLU A 70 26.95 -2.00 -2.21
N GLU A 71 28.04 -2.42 -2.86
CA GLU A 71 28.58 -1.72 -4.02
C GLU A 71 27.64 -1.87 -5.23
N SER A 72 27.04 -3.04 -5.40
CA SER A 72 26.03 -3.27 -6.44
C SER A 72 24.77 -2.42 -6.23
N LEU A 73 24.31 -2.28 -4.98
CA LEU A 73 23.18 -1.41 -4.63
C LEU A 73 23.51 0.07 -4.90
N LYS A 74 24.72 0.51 -4.58
CA LYS A 74 25.20 1.87 -4.86
C LYS A 74 25.20 2.14 -6.37
N LYS A 75 25.81 1.25 -7.17
CA LYS A 75 25.82 1.35 -8.65
C LYS A 75 24.41 1.42 -9.24
N MET A 76 23.46 0.66 -8.70
CA MET A 76 22.07 0.70 -9.14
C MET A 76 21.41 2.04 -8.79
N THR A 77 21.49 2.44 -7.52
CA THR A 77 20.77 3.64 -7.04
C THR A 77 21.34 4.93 -7.63
N GLU A 78 22.65 5.03 -7.88
CA GLU A 78 23.28 6.18 -8.56
C GLU A 78 22.73 6.42 -9.97
N ARG A 79 22.18 5.39 -10.62
CA ARG A 79 21.62 5.45 -11.98
C ARG A 79 20.12 5.74 -12.05
N ALA A 80 19.40 5.75 -10.93
CA ALA A 80 17.95 6.02 -10.89
C ALA A 80 17.68 7.40 -10.30
N LYS A 81 16.67 8.12 -10.80
CA LYS A 81 16.03 9.23 -10.09
C LYS A 81 15.04 8.70 -9.04
N VAL A 82 14.24 7.70 -9.42
CA VAL A 82 13.37 6.93 -8.50
C VAL A 82 13.64 5.43 -8.65
N LEU A 83 13.75 4.73 -7.53
CA LEU A 83 13.80 3.28 -7.47
C LEU A 83 12.43 2.73 -7.06
N ILE A 84 11.86 1.83 -7.87
CA ILE A 84 10.70 1.00 -7.50
C ILE A 84 11.23 -0.33 -6.98
N ASN A 85 11.16 -0.54 -5.67
CA ASN A 85 11.59 -1.78 -5.04
C ASN A 85 10.44 -2.79 -4.98
N CYS A 86 10.61 -3.91 -5.69
CA CYS A 86 9.70 -5.07 -5.66
C CYS A 86 10.34 -6.29 -4.97
N CYS A 87 11.47 -6.10 -4.28
CA CYS A 87 12.22 -7.19 -3.66
C CYS A 87 11.86 -7.33 -2.17
N GLY A 88 10.89 -8.20 -1.89
CA GLY A 88 10.53 -8.63 -0.54
C GLY A 88 11.07 -10.03 -0.18
N PRO A 89 10.87 -10.48 1.07
CA PRO A 89 10.22 -9.77 2.18
C PRO A 89 11.04 -8.57 2.70
N TYR A 90 10.39 -7.43 2.90
CA TYR A 90 11.01 -6.13 3.13
C TYR A 90 11.64 -6.02 4.52
N LYS A 91 11.09 -6.69 5.53
CA LYS A 91 11.71 -6.79 6.86
C LYS A 91 13.16 -7.24 6.82
N PHE A 92 13.52 -8.12 5.87
CA PHE A 92 14.87 -8.66 5.75
C PHE A 92 15.72 -7.92 4.73
N TYR A 93 15.10 -7.38 3.67
CA TYR A 93 15.81 -6.93 2.48
C TYR A 93 15.62 -5.46 2.12
N GLY A 94 14.65 -4.76 2.73
CA GLY A 94 14.30 -3.39 2.36
C GLY A 94 15.24 -2.32 2.89
N GLU A 95 15.73 -2.46 4.14
CA GLU A 95 16.54 -1.44 4.80
C GLU A 95 17.85 -1.10 4.05
N PRO A 96 18.66 -2.08 3.59
CA PRO A 96 19.87 -1.78 2.82
C PRO A 96 19.59 -0.95 1.56
N VAL A 97 18.45 -1.19 0.91
CA VAL A 97 18.05 -0.47 -0.30
C VAL A 97 17.68 0.99 0.03
N ILE A 98 16.87 1.23 1.07
CA ILE A 98 16.50 2.58 1.51
C ILE A 98 17.73 3.38 1.93
N LYS A 99 18.61 2.78 2.75
CA LYS A 99 19.86 3.41 3.18
C LYS A 99 20.71 3.86 1.99
N THR A 100 20.82 3.02 0.97
CA THR A 100 21.60 3.30 -0.23
C THR A 100 20.94 4.38 -1.09
N CYS A 101 19.61 4.34 -1.26
CA CYS A 101 18.83 5.38 -1.93
C CYS A 101 19.04 6.77 -1.30
N ILE A 102 19.03 6.86 0.04
CA ILE A 102 19.28 8.13 0.74
C ILE A 102 20.71 8.61 0.47
N ALA A 103 21.71 7.73 0.56
CA ALA A 103 23.10 8.07 0.33
C ALA A 103 23.40 8.56 -1.11
N THR A 104 22.67 8.03 -2.11
CA THR A 104 22.85 8.39 -3.52
C THR A 104 21.86 9.44 -4.02
N ARG A 105 21.03 9.99 -3.13
CA ARG A 105 19.99 10.98 -3.44
C ARG A 105 18.99 10.47 -4.50
N THR A 106 18.51 9.25 -4.29
CA THR A 106 17.56 8.55 -5.16
C THR A 106 16.26 8.33 -4.41
N HIS A 107 15.16 8.81 -4.97
CA HIS A 107 13.82 8.58 -4.40
C HIS A 107 13.47 7.10 -4.42
N TYR A 108 12.56 6.70 -3.55
CA TYR A 108 12.23 5.29 -3.35
C TYR A 108 10.73 5.13 -3.22
N VAL A 109 10.20 4.12 -3.91
CA VAL A 109 8.86 3.58 -3.68
C VAL A 109 8.92 2.06 -3.56
N ASP A 110 8.04 1.48 -2.77
CA ASP A 110 7.85 0.03 -2.71
C ASP A 110 6.39 -0.38 -2.62
N VAL A 111 6.16 -1.69 -2.66
CA VAL A 111 4.83 -2.29 -2.59
C VAL A 111 4.66 -3.11 -1.31
N THR A 112 5.31 -2.70 -0.23
CA THR A 112 5.28 -3.46 1.03
C THR A 112 3.91 -3.45 1.70
N GLY A 113 3.49 -4.60 2.23
CA GLY A 113 2.38 -4.73 3.19
C GLY A 113 2.87 -4.93 4.64
N GLU A 114 4.18 -4.80 4.89
CA GLU A 114 4.80 -5.15 6.17
C GLU A 114 4.83 -3.94 7.10
N GLU A 115 3.87 -3.85 8.01
CA GLU A 115 3.74 -2.72 8.93
C GLU A 115 5.01 -2.45 9.75
N GLN A 116 5.63 -3.51 10.27
CA GLN A 116 6.84 -3.40 11.08
C GLN A 116 7.94 -2.66 10.32
N PHE A 117 8.18 -3.08 9.08
CA PHE A 117 9.20 -2.47 8.21
C PHE A 117 8.90 -0.99 7.99
N MET A 118 7.66 -0.63 7.65
CA MET A 118 7.29 0.77 7.42
C MET A 118 7.54 1.68 8.64
N ILE A 119 7.18 1.21 9.84
CA ILE A 119 7.38 1.98 11.08
C ILE A 119 8.86 2.10 11.40
N GLU A 120 9.64 1.03 11.26
CA GLU A 120 11.08 1.05 11.49
C GLU A 120 11.79 2.01 10.53
N MET A 121 11.42 2.01 9.25
CA MET A 121 12.03 2.90 8.26
C MET A 121 11.70 4.37 8.55
N GLN A 122 10.45 4.67 8.93
CA GLN A 122 10.09 6.03 9.33
C GLN A 122 10.85 6.47 10.59
N LEU A 123 10.94 5.61 11.60
CA LEU A 123 11.64 5.93 12.84
C LEU A 123 13.14 6.18 12.61
N LYS A 124 13.79 5.38 11.76
CA LYS A 124 15.23 5.44 11.54
C LYS A 124 15.66 6.51 10.53
N TYR A 125 14.88 6.71 9.46
CA TYR A 125 15.36 7.42 8.28
C TYR A 125 14.58 8.70 7.93
N ASN A 126 13.51 9.07 8.65
CA ASN A 126 12.71 10.25 8.28
C ASN A 126 13.56 11.53 8.18
N GLU A 127 14.36 11.83 9.21
CA GLU A 127 15.18 13.06 9.21
C GLU A 127 16.32 12.99 8.20
N THR A 128 17.07 11.87 8.14
CA THR A 128 18.16 11.72 7.16
C THR A 128 17.66 11.79 5.71
N ALA A 129 16.47 11.25 5.41
CA ALA A 129 15.86 11.34 4.08
C ALA A 129 15.48 12.80 3.76
N LYS A 130 14.96 13.56 4.74
CA LYS A 130 14.65 14.98 4.59
C LYS A 130 15.90 15.85 4.41
N GLU A 131 16.96 15.58 5.15
CA GLU A 131 18.26 16.25 4.97
C GLU A 131 18.86 15.96 3.58
N ALA A 132 18.67 14.74 3.07
CA ALA A 132 19.15 14.34 1.75
C ALA A 132 18.30 14.85 0.58
N GLY A 133 17.09 15.39 0.83
CA GLY A 133 16.16 15.76 -0.23
C GLY A 133 15.47 14.56 -0.90
N VAL A 134 15.33 13.45 -0.18
CA VAL A 134 14.88 12.16 -0.74
C VAL A 134 13.52 11.76 -0.19
N TYR A 135 12.55 11.53 -1.08
CA TYR A 135 11.28 10.89 -0.75
C TYR A 135 11.41 9.38 -0.70
N ILE A 136 11.03 8.80 0.43
CA ILE A 136 10.83 7.36 0.62
C ILE A 136 9.33 7.17 0.87
N VAL A 137 8.62 6.53 -0.06
CA VAL A 137 7.18 6.27 0.07
C VAL A 137 6.93 4.77 0.08
N ASN A 138 6.52 4.25 1.23
CA ASN A 138 6.22 2.83 1.37
C ASN A 138 4.76 2.52 1.00
N ALA A 139 4.49 1.26 0.69
CA ALA A 139 3.14 0.72 0.46
C ALA A 139 2.39 1.35 -0.73
N CYS A 140 3.11 1.62 -1.82
CA CYS A 140 2.59 2.09 -3.11
C CYS A 140 1.95 0.96 -3.95
N GLY A 141 1.21 0.06 -3.30
CA GLY A 141 0.51 -1.07 -3.93
C GLY A 141 -0.96 -1.15 -3.53
N PHE A 142 -1.66 -2.19 -4.00
CA PHE A 142 -3.07 -2.43 -3.67
C PHE A 142 -3.33 -2.56 -2.18
N ASP A 143 -2.37 -3.12 -1.44
CA ASP A 143 -2.50 -3.36 0.01
C ASP A 143 -2.76 -2.08 0.81
N CYS A 144 -2.51 -0.88 0.28
CA CYS A 144 -2.71 0.38 1.01
C CYS A 144 -3.22 1.56 0.16
N ILE A 145 -2.86 1.68 -1.13
CA ILE A 145 -3.26 2.85 -1.95
C ILE A 145 -4.79 3.05 -2.05
N PRO A 146 -5.63 2.03 -2.37
CA PRO A 146 -7.08 2.20 -2.43
C PRO A 146 -7.65 2.73 -1.12
N SER A 147 -7.19 2.19 0.01
CA SER A 147 -7.69 2.53 1.34
C SER A 147 -7.21 3.92 1.77
N ASP A 148 -5.91 4.18 1.72
CA ASP A 148 -5.31 5.41 2.20
C ASP A 148 -5.69 6.62 1.34
N LEU A 149 -5.59 6.51 0.00
CA LEU A 149 -6.06 7.57 -0.89
C LEU A 149 -7.58 7.66 -0.96
N GLY A 150 -8.31 6.56 -0.70
CA GLY A 150 -9.77 6.60 -0.57
C GLY A 150 -10.23 7.42 0.65
N VAL A 151 -9.48 7.37 1.77
CA VAL A 151 -9.70 8.29 2.90
C VAL A 151 -9.44 9.73 2.48
N ILE A 152 -8.32 10.02 1.80
CA ILE A 152 -8.02 11.37 1.30
C ILE A 152 -9.10 11.88 0.34
N PHE A 153 -9.50 11.08 -0.63
CA PHE A 153 -10.57 11.39 -1.57
C PHE A 153 -11.87 11.71 -0.83
N THR A 154 -12.24 10.90 0.15
CA THR A 154 -13.43 11.14 0.98
C THR A 154 -13.32 12.45 1.74
N GLN A 155 -12.16 12.77 2.32
CA GLN A 155 -11.92 14.05 3.00
C GLN A 155 -12.05 15.24 2.05
N GLN A 156 -11.54 15.12 0.82
CA GLN A 156 -11.66 16.15 -0.21
C GLN A 156 -13.12 16.38 -0.64
N LYS A 157 -13.92 15.32 -0.70
CA LYS A 157 -15.35 15.36 -1.06
C LYS A 157 -16.29 15.63 0.12
N PHE A 158 -15.77 15.66 1.35
CA PHE A 158 -16.60 15.83 2.53
C PHE A 158 -17.18 17.24 2.67
N GLU A 159 -16.48 18.26 2.16
CA GLU A 159 -16.94 19.67 2.19
C GLU A 159 -17.46 20.08 3.58
N GLY A 160 -16.60 19.96 4.58
CA GLY A 160 -16.91 20.15 6.00
C GLY A 160 -15.78 19.60 6.84
N GLU A 161 -16.08 19.18 8.07
CA GLU A 161 -15.12 18.54 8.95
C GLU A 161 -15.46 17.08 9.21
N MET A 162 -14.63 16.18 8.67
CA MET A 162 -14.81 14.75 8.81
C MET A 162 -14.30 14.27 10.18
N ASN A 163 -15.16 13.63 10.97
CA ASN A 163 -14.81 13.10 12.29
C ASN A 163 -14.34 11.64 12.24
N ALA A 164 -15.03 10.83 11.46
CA ALA A 164 -14.85 9.38 11.45
C ALA A 164 -15.17 8.77 10.09
N ILE A 165 -14.51 7.66 9.78
CA ILE A 165 -14.67 6.93 8.52
C ILE A 165 -14.59 5.42 8.77
N GLU A 166 -15.65 4.70 8.36
CA GLU A 166 -15.71 3.24 8.33
C GLU A 166 -15.47 2.76 6.89
N ILE A 167 -14.51 1.86 6.70
CA ILE A 167 -14.10 1.34 5.38
C ILE A 167 -14.54 -0.12 5.30
N TYR A 168 -15.34 -0.45 4.28
CA TYR A 168 -15.86 -1.79 4.03
C TYR A 168 -15.23 -2.35 2.75
N ILE A 169 -14.33 -3.31 2.92
CA ILE A 169 -13.60 -3.97 1.83
C ILE A 169 -14.38 -5.20 1.37
N SER A 170 -14.64 -5.31 0.08
CA SER A 170 -15.21 -6.50 -0.56
C SER A 170 -14.33 -6.93 -1.72
N MET A 171 -14.09 -8.23 -1.85
CA MET A 171 -13.42 -8.85 -2.99
C MET A 171 -14.23 -10.05 -3.45
N TRP A 172 -14.34 -10.23 -4.76
CA TRP A 172 -15.07 -11.37 -5.32
C TRP A 172 -14.46 -11.80 -6.65
N LEU A 173 -14.65 -13.08 -7.00
CA LEU A 173 -14.33 -13.62 -8.31
C LEU A 173 -15.58 -13.64 -9.18
N SER A 174 -15.40 -13.40 -10.48
CA SER A 174 -16.38 -13.64 -11.55
C SER A 174 -16.19 -15.00 -12.24
N THR A 175 -15.45 -15.91 -11.62
CA THR A 175 -15.21 -17.28 -12.10
C THR A 175 -15.32 -18.29 -10.96
N ASP A 176 -15.75 -19.51 -11.29
CA ASP A 176 -15.76 -20.67 -10.37
C ASP A 176 -14.46 -21.48 -10.42
N LYS A 177 -13.48 -21.07 -11.24
CA LYS A 177 -12.18 -21.74 -11.32
C LYS A 177 -11.46 -21.68 -9.96
N LYS A 178 -10.78 -22.78 -9.64
CA LYS A 178 -9.96 -22.93 -8.43
C LYS A 178 -8.48 -22.92 -8.79
N GLY A 179 -7.67 -22.36 -7.90
CA GLY A 179 -6.23 -22.28 -8.06
C GLY A 179 -5.63 -21.16 -7.21
N PRO A 180 -4.29 -21.02 -7.25
CA PRO A 180 -3.59 -19.99 -6.50
C PRO A 180 -3.97 -18.61 -7.02
N LEU A 181 -4.31 -17.71 -6.10
CA LEU A 181 -4.61 -16.30 -6.39
C LEU A 181 -3.44 -15.39 -6.00
N LEU A 182 -2.75 -15.73 -4.92
CA LEU A 182 -1.59 -15.01 -4.41
C LEU A 182 -0.33 -15.87 -4.55
N ASN A 183 0.82 -15.20 -4.69
CA ASN A 183 2.10 -15.86 -4.85
C ASN A 183 2.67 -16.21 -3.47
N TYR A 184 3.64 -17.10 -3.47
CA TYR A 184 4.32 -17.52 -2.25
C TYR A 184 4.92 -16.36 -1.44
N ALA A 185 5.50 -15.35 -2.10
CA ALA A 185 6.15 -14.24 -1.40
C ALA A 185 5.17 -13.40 -0.55
N THR A 186 3.93 -13.19 -1.02
CA THR A 186 2.87 -12.55 -0.23
C THR A 186 2.55 -13.38 1.02
N TRP A 187 2.47 -14.70 0.89
CA TRP A 187 2.22 -15.60 2.01
C TRP A 187 3.36 -15.62 3.02
N GLU A 188 4.61 -15.72 2.56
CA GLU A 188 5.80 -15.64 3.40
C GLU A 188 5.82 -14.33 4.22
N SER A 189 5.52 -13.20 3.56
CA SER A 189 5.43 -11.88 4.21
C SER A 189 4.34 -11.83 5.28
N ALA A 190 3.15 -12.41 5.01
CA ALA A 190 2.05 -12.47 5.98
C ALA A 190 2.40 -13.34 7.20
N VAL A 191 3.00 -14.51 6.98
CA VAL A 191 3.44 -15.42 8.04
C VAL A 191 4.48 -14.75 8.94
N HIS A 192 5.47 -14.06 8.36
CA HIS A 192 6.46 -13.33 9.15
C HIS A 192 5.88 -12.12 9.87
N SER A 193 4.98 -11.35 9.23
CA SER A 193 4.35 -10.19 9.87
C SER A 193 3.57 -10.56 11.14
N LEU A 194 2.84 -11.68 11.12
CA LEU A 194 2.07 -12.14 12.28
C LEU A 194 2.92 -12.72 13.42
N ALA A 195 4.13 -13.18 13.12
CA ALA A 195 5.05 -13.68 14.15
C ALA A 195 5.53 -12.58 15.11
N HIS A 196 5.48 -11.30 14.70
CA HIS A 196 6.14 -10.18 15.39
C HIS A 196 5.20 -9.06 15.86
N VAL A 197 3.90 -9.33 16.03
CA VAL A 197 2.88 -8.31 16.39
C VAL A 197 3.21 -7.52 17.67
N LYS A 198 3.88 -8.13 18.66
CA LYS A 198 4.30 -7.42 19.89
C LYS A 198 5.36 -6.36 19.63
N GLU A 199 6.25 -6.58 18.67
CA GLU A 199 7.30 -5.63 18.29
C GLU A 199 6.69 -4.37 17.68
N ILE A 200 5.63 -4.53 16.86
CA ILE A 200 4.90 -3.42 16.23
C ILE A 200 4.36 -2.44 17.27
N GLN A 201 3.77 -2.91 18.37
CA GLN A 201 3.23 -2.02 19.40
C GLN A 201 4.33 -1.18 20.07
N ALA A 202 5.48 -1.78 20.37
CA ALA A 202 6.62 -1.05 20.93
C ALA A 202 7.18 -0.02 19.94
N LEU A 203 7.26 -0.36 18.65
CA LEU A 203 7.70 0.54 17.59
C LEU A 203 6.74 1.72 17.40
N ARG A 204 5.42 1.50 17.44
CA ARG A 204 4.42 2.58 17.37
C ARG A 204 4.59 3.59 18.50
N THR A 205 4.81 3.12 19.74
CA THR A 205 5.05 4.00 20.90
C THR A 205 6.34 4.81 20.73
N LYS A 206 7.39 4.23 20.14
CA LYS A 206 8.64 4.95 19.85
C LYS A 206 8.47 5.99 18.75
N LEU A 207 7.73 5.66 17.68
CA LEU A 207 7.49 6.56 16.56
C LEU A 207 6.61 7.75 16.97
N TYR A 208 5.63 7.52 17.85
CA TYR A 208 4.69 8.54 18.32
C TYR A 208 4.66 8.61 19.85
N PRO A 209 5.70 9.20 20.49
CA PRO A 209 5.74 9.32 21.94
C PRO A 209 4.66 10.27 22.48
N ILE A 210 4.28 11.29 21.68
CA ILE A 210 3.22 12.24 22.00
C ILE A 210 1.91 11.72 21.41
N LYS A 211 0.93 11.39 22.26
CA LYS A 211 -0.40 10.96 21.82
C LYS A 211 -1.15 12.12 21.15
N LEU A 212 -2.01 11.77 20.19
CA LEU A 212 -3.00 12.72 19.68
C LEU A 212 -3.94 13.14 20.81
N PRO A 213 -4.52 14.36 20.76
CA PRO A 213 -5.61 14.71 21.68
C PRO A 213 -6.80 13.77 21.48
N GLU A 214 -7.70 13.73 22.47
CA GLU A 214 -8.94 12.99 22.30
C GLU A 214 -9.87 13.75 21.34
N PHE A 215 -10.50 13.02 20.42
CA PHE A 215 -11.43 13.59 19.44
C PHE A 215 -12.85 13.09 19.72
N THR A 216 -13.72 14.02 20.13
CA THR A 216 -15.14 13.78 20.44
C THR A 216 -16.05 14.18 19.25
N PRO A 217 -17.11 13.41 18.96
CA PRO A 217 -17.48 12.13 19.57
C PRO A 217 -16.59 10.99 19.08
N LYS A 218 -16.36 10.00 19.94
CA LYS A 218 -15.61 8.78 19.59
C LYS A 218 -16.41 7.95 18.59
N LEU A 219 -15.72 7.41 17.58
CA LEU A 219 -16.32 6.46 16.64
C LEU A 219 -16.78 5.21 17.41
N LYS A 220 -18.08 4.93 17.37
CA LYS A 220 -18.67 3.76 18.03
C LYS A 220 -18.14 2.49 17.37
N LEU A 221 -17.54 1.61 18.17
CA LEU A 221 -17.08 0.32 17.70
C LEU A 221 -18.27 -0.56 17.33
N ARG A 222 -18.19 -1.21 16.17
CA ARG A 222 -19.15 -2.23 15.75
C ARG A 222 -18.87 -3.55 16.47
N SER A 223 -19.88 -4.42 16.55
CA SER A 223 -19.66 -5.81 16.96
C SER A 223 -18.70 -6.50 15.99
N VAL A 224 -17.96 -7.50 16.49
CA VAL A 224 -17.00 -8.28 15.69
C VAL A 224 -17.63 -8.80 14.40
N LEU A 225 -18.89 -9.20 14.47
CA LEU A 225 -19.69 -9.54 13.31
C LEU A 225 -20.90 -8.59 13.25
N HIS A 226 -21.10 -7.93 12.12
CA HIS A 226 -22.24 -7.03 11.91
C HIS A 226 -22.63 -6.93 10.43
N ARG A 227 -23.73 -6.24 10.15
CA ARG A 227 -24.10 -5.80 8.80
C ARG A 227 -24.02 -4.28 8.73
N SER A 228 -23.75 -3.74 7.55
CA SER A 228 -23.88 -2.31 7.28
C SER A 228 -24.89 -2.04 6.17
N ASP A 229 -25.51 -0.87 6.24
CA ASP A 229 -26.32 -0.24 5.19
C ASP A 229 -25.54 0.11 3.90
N VAL A 230 -24.21 0.06 3.92
CA VAL A 230 -23.34 0.41 2.77
C VAL A 230 -22.59 -0.79 2.17
N SER A 231 -22.83 -1.99 2.69
CA SER A 231 -22.14 -3.21 2.29
C SER A 231 -23.06 -4.42 2.32
N GLU A 232 -23.10 -5.20 1.26
CA GLU A 232 -23.89 -6.42 1.18
C GLU A 232 -23.14 -7.60 1.79
N GLY A 233 -23.62 -8.10 2.93
CA GLY A 233 -23.05 -9.28 3.60
C GLY A 233 -22.75 -9.05 5.08
N TRP A 234 -21.82 -9.84 5.59
CA TRP A 234 -21.35 -9.81 6.97
C TRP A 234 -19.96 -9.18 7.05
N SER A 235 -19.83 -8.14 7.87
CA SER A 235 -18.57 -7.42 8.04
C SER A 235 -17.91 -7.75 9.38
N THR A 236 -16.58 -7.84 9.37
CA THR A 236 -15.75 -8.06 10.56
C THR A 236 -14.49 -7.21 10.50
N PRO A 237 -13.91 -6.78 11.65
CA PRO A 237 -12.63 -6.07 11.65
C PRO A 237 -11.58 -6.82 10.84
N PHE A 238 -10.86 -6.11 9.97
CA PHE A 238 -9.80 -6.67 9.15
C PHE A 238 -8.43 -6.17 9.65
N PRO A 239 -7.61 -7.04 10.26
CA PRO A 239 -6.28 -6.66 10.72
C PRO A 239 -5.31 -6.60 9.54
N SER A 240 -5.27 -5.46 8.83
CA SER A 240 -4.38 -5.23 7.69
C SER A 240 -3.48 -3.99 7.88
N ALA A 241 -2.46 -3.89 7.02
CA ALA A 241 -1.58 -2.74 6.95
C ALA A 241 -2.34 -1.43 6.62
N ASP A 242 -3.46 -1.51 5.88
CA ASP A 242 -4.31 -0.37 5.52
C ASP A 242 -4.65 0.51 6.71
N HIS A 243 -5.06 -0.11 7.82
CA HIS A 243 -5.48 0.63 9.02
C HIS A 243 -4.30 1.38 9.63
N SER A 244 -3.12 0.77 9.68
CA SER A 244 -1.92 1.43 10.20
C SER A 244 -1.47 2.58 9.31
N VAL A 245 -1.46 2.37 7.99
CA VAL A 245 -1.09 3.39 7.00
C VAL A 245 -2.07 4.57 7.05
N ALA A 246 -3.38 4.32 7.05
CA ALA A 246 -4.38 5.37 7.16
C ALA A 246 -4.24 6.18 8.46
N LEU A 247 -4.00 5.53 9.61
CA LEU A 247 -3.77 6.25 10.87
C LEU A 247 -2.49 7.10 10.85
N ARG A 248 -1.41 6.60 10.23
CA ARG A 248 -0.16 7.37 10.04
C ARG A 248 -0.39 8.57 9.12
N THR A 249 -1.15 8.41 8.04
CA THR A 249 -1.58 9.52 7.18
C THR A 249 -2.36 10.56 7.98
N GLN A 250 -3.38 10.14 8.74
CA GLN A 250 -4.18 11.08 9.55
C GLN A 250 -3.34 11.81 10.61
N ARG A 251 -2.40 11.10 11.25
CA ARG A 251 -1.45 11.72 12.18
C ARG A 251 -0.59 12.78 11.49
N PHE A 252 -0.03 12.46 10.32
CA PHE A 252 0.76 13.39 9.53
C PHE A 252 -0.05 14.65 9.16
N LEU A 253 -1.29 14.48 8.69
CA LEU A 253 -2.17 15.60 8.33
C LEU A 253 -2.46 16.51 9.54
N TYR A 254 -2.63 15.92 10.73
CA TYR A 254 -2.79 16.69 11.97
C TYR A 254 -1.51 17.45 12.33
N ASP A 255 -0.37 16.78 12.41
CA ASP A 255 0.89 17.40 12.85
C ASP A 255 1.32 18.51 11.88
N LYS A 256 1.25 18.26 10.57
CA LYS A 256 1.73 19.15 9.51
C LYS A 256 0.73 20.24 9.13
N TYR A 257 -0.52 19.87 8.88
CA TYR A 257 -1.52 20.75 8.29
C TYR A 257 -2.59 21.20 9.27
N LYS A 258 -2.49 20.80 10.54
CA LYS A 258 -3.50 21.13 11.55
C LYS A 258 -4.88 20.74 11.03
N LYS A 259 -5.00 19.54 10.45
CA LYS A 259 -6.30 18.98 10.07
C LYS A 259 -6.75 18.02 11.16
N ARG A 260 -8.01 18.13 11.59
CA ARG A 260 -8.59 17.14 12.49
C ARG A 260 -8.44 15.73 11.86
N PRO A 261 -7.81 14.78 12.56
CA PRO A 261 -7.60 13.44 12.04
C PRO A 261 -8.91 12.65 12.09
N ALA A 262 -9.23 11.97 11.00
CA ALA A 262 -10.36 11.08 10.98
C ALA A 262 -10.10 9.84 11.85
N GLN A 263 -11.11 9.44 12.61
CA GLN A 263 -11.12 8.14 13.28
C GLN A 263 -11.42 7.04 12.24
N VAL A 264 -10.42 6.24 11.90
CA VAL A 264 -10.51 5.22 10.83
C VAL A 264 -10.82 3.84 11.40
N LYS A 265 -11.76 3.11 10.79
CA LYS A 265 -11.96 1.67 11.01
C LYS A 265 -12.06 0.94 9.68
N VAL A 266 -11.44 -0.24 9.62
CA VAL A 266 -11.40 -1.09 8.42
C VAL A 266 -12.06 -2.41 8.71
N TYR A 267 -12.99 -2.80 7.85
CA TYR A 267 -13.74 -4.04 7.90
C TYR A 267 -13.62 -4.76 6.56
N VAL A 268 -13.58 -6.09 6.60
CA VAL A 268 -13.78 -6.93 5.42
C VAL A 268 -15.22 -7.43 5.43
N THR A 269 -15.87 -7.43 4.27
CA THR A 269 -17.24 -7.90 4.07
C THR A 269 -17.23 -9.22 3.32
N LEU A 270 -17.94 -10.19 3.88
CA LEU A 270 -18.05 -11.56 3.40
C LEU A 270 -19.51 -11.84 3.01
N LYS A 271 -19.73 -12.66 1.99
CA LYS A 271 -21.08 -12.90 1.47
C LYS A 271 -21.94 -13.70 2.44
N SER A 272 -21.30 -14.53 3.27
CA SER A 272 -22.00 -15.42 4.20
C SER A 272 -21.34 -15.50 5.56
N PHE A 273 -22.12 -15.92 6.56
CA PHE A 273 -21.61 -16.25 7.88
C PHE A 273 -20.62 -17.42 7.85
N PHE A 274 -20.80 -18.35 6.90
CA PHE A 274 -19.91 -19.50 6.75
C PHE A 274 -18.52 -19.08 6.25
N GLU A 275 -18.43 -18.15 5.31
CA GLU A 275 -17.15 -17.54 4.90
C GLU A 275 -16.44 -16.87 6.08
N PHE A 276 -17.20 -16.19 6.95
CA PHE A 276 -16.66 -15.62 8.19
C PHE A 276 -16.05 -16.70 9.09
N LEU A 277 -16.75 -17.81 9.31
CA LEU A 277 -16.25 -18.89 10.16
C LEU A 277 -14.95 -19.48 9.59
N ILE A 278 -14.89 -19.73 8.27
CA ILE A 278 -13.67 -20.20 7.60
C ILE A 278 -12.52 -19.21 7.80
N MET A 279 -12.76 -17.92 7.53
CA MET A 279 -11.73 -16.89 7.67
C MET A 279 -11.26 -16.74 9.11
N ALA A 280 -12.17 -16.80 10.09
CA ALA A 280 -11.82 -16.72 11.51
C ALA A 280 -10.97 -17.92 11.96
N ILE A 281 -11.33 -19.14 11.56
CA ILE A 281 -10.56 -20.35 11.86
C ILE A 281 -9.18 -20.28 11.19
N ALA A 282 -9.12 -19.94 9.90
CA ALA A 282 -7.87 -19.83 9.15
C ALA A 282 -6.95 -18.74 9.74
N GLY A 283 -7.50 -17.58 10.08
CA GLY A 283 -6.76 -16.49 10.72
C GLY A 283 -6.23 -16.86 12.11
N MET A 284 -7.03 -17.56 12.92
CA MET A 284 -6.58 -18.05 14.23
C MET A 284 -5.47 -19.09 14.09
N LEU A 285 -5.62 -20.05 13.17
CA LEU A 285 -4.61 -21.06 12.86
C LEU A 285 -3.29 -20.41 12.43
N LEU A 286 -3.37 -19.45 11.51
CA LEU A 286 -2.21 -18.69 11.02
C LEU A 286 -1.52 -17.92 12.16
N LEU A 287 -2.29 -17.25 13.01
CA LEU A 287 -1.77 -16.48 14.16
C LEU A 287 -1.06 -17.39 15.18
N VAL A 288 -1.60 -18.56 15.48
CA VAL A 288 -1.01 -19.49 16.44
C VAL A 288 0.24 -20.13 15.86
N LEU A 289 0.15 -20.67 14.63
CA LEU A 289 1.27 -21.39 14.00
C LEU A 289 2.44 -20.47 13.66
N SER A 290 2.19 -19.23 13.22
CA SER A 290 3.26 -18.27 12.88
C SER A 290 4.16 -17.90 14.08
N ARG A 291 3.64 -18.02 15.31
CA ARG A 291 4.37 -17.71 16.55
C ARG A 291 5.32 -18.80 17.02
N ILE A 292 5.17 -20.03 16.50
CA ILE A 292 5.99 -21.18 16.90
C ILE A 292 6.87 -21.56 15.71
N SER A 293 8.18 -21.71 15.92
CA SER A 293 9.13 -21.97 14.81
C SER A 293 8.75 -23.20 13.95
N CYS A 294 8.28 -24.29 14.57
CA CYS A 294 7.81 -25.47 13.83
C CYS A 294 6.51 -25.20 13.06
N GLY A 295 5.57 -24.46 13.65
CA GLY A 295 4.32 -24.05 13.01
C GLY A 295 4.58 -23.12 11.82
N ARG A 296 5.49 -22.15 11.98
CA ARG A 296 5.94 -21.27 10.90
C ARG A 296 6.56 -22.07 9.75
N ASN A 297 7.45 -23.02 10.05
CA ASN A 297 8.01 -23.89 9.03
C ASN A 297 6.94 -24.71 8.31
N LEU A 298 5.89 -25.14 9.02
CA LEU A 298 4.78 -25.88 8.43
C LEU A 298 3.94 -25.00 7.48
N LEU A 299 3.63 -23.77 7.90
CA LEU A 299 2.92 -22.77 7.09
C LEU A 299 3.68 -22.44 5.80
N LEU A 300 5.01 -22.29 5.89
CA LEU A 300 5.88 -21.99 4.75
C LEU A 300 6.06 -23.22 3.84
N LYS A 301 6.16 -24.42 4.40
CA LYS A 301 6.37 -25.65 3.62
C LYS A 301 5.11 -26.09 2.87
N TYR A 302 3.92 -25.86 3.41
CA TYR A 302 2.65 -26.33 2.85
C TYR A 302 1.61 -25.19 2.66
N PRO A 303 1.94 -24.12 1.93
CA PRO A 303 1.06 -22.95 1.79
C PRO A 303 -0.34 -23.32 1.27
N ALA A 304 -0.41 -24.21 0.27
CA ALA A 304 -1.69 -24.64 -0.32
C ALA A 304 -2.63 -25.33 0.68
N LEU A 305 -2.10 -26.04 1.67
CA LEU A 305 -2.91 -26.66 2.72
C LEU A 305 -3.52 -25.59 3.63
N PHE A 306 -2.68 -24.65 4.09
CA PHE A 306 -3.07 -23.63 5.08
C PHE A 306 -3.81 -22.45 4.47
N SER A 307 -3.75 -22.28 3.16
CA SER A 307 -4.48 -21.25 2.42
C SER A 307 -5.67 -21.82 1.65
N TYR A 308 -6.05 -23.09 1.84
CA TYR A 308 -7.11 -23.76 1.06
C TYR A 308 -6.94 -23.60 -0.47
N GLY A 309 -5.70 -23.70 -0.96
CA GLY A 309 -5.36 -23.59 -2.38
C GLY A 309 -5.23 -22.17 -2.93
N PHE A 310 -5.56 -21.12 -2.17
CA PHE A 310 -5.40 -19.71 -2.60
C PHE A 310 -3.94 -19.27 -2.78
N VAL A 311 -2.98 -20.00 -2.21
CA VAL A 311 -1.54 -19.80 -2.36
C VAL A 311 -0.89 -21.16 -2.62
N SER A 312 0.11 -21.20 -3.49
CA SER A 312 0.99 -22.35 -3.61
C SER A 312 2.42 -21.89 -3.95
N HIS A 313 3.32 -22.84 -4.19
CA HIS A 313 4.64 -22.57 -4.76
C HIS A 313 4.59 -22.33 -6.28
N GLU A 314 3.43 -22.59 -6.90
CA GLU A 314 3.18 -22.24 -8.29
C GLU A 314 2.80 -20.76 -8.40
N ASN A 315 2.93 -20.21 -9.60
CA ASN A 315 2.47 -18.85 -9.85
C ASN A 315 0.94 -18.79 -9.78
N PRO A 316 0.38 -17.65 -9.37
CA PRO A 316 -1.05 -17.41 -9.46
C PRO A 316 -1.63 -17.67 -10.85
N ASN A 317 -2.87 -18.15 -10.87
CA ASN A 317 -3.61 -18.41 -12.09
C ASN A 317 -4.00 -17.08 -12.78
N PRO A 318 -3.54 -16.81 -14.02
CA PRO A 318 -3.80 -15.54 -14.70
C PRO A 318 -5.28 -15.22 -14.95
N GLU A 319 -6.11 -16.24 -15.18
CA GLU A 319 -7.55 -16.04 -15.39
C GLU A 319 -8.27 -15.71 -14.08
N MET A 320 -7.89 -16.36 -12.98
CA MET A 320 -8.42 -16.03 -11.65
C MET A 320 -8.07 -14.60 -11.26
N GLN A 321 -6.85 -14.15 -11.55
CA GLN A 321 -6.47 -12.76 -11.31
C GLN A 321 -7.33 -11.77 -12.10
N LYS A 322 -7.51 -12.02 -13.41
CA LYS A 322 -8.32 -11.16 -14.28
C LYS A 322 -9.79 -11.10 -13.89
N SER A 323 -10.31 -12.18 -13.30
CA SER A 323 -11.69 -12.27 -12.81
C SER A 323 -11.85 -11.83 -11.36
N THR A 324 -10.79 -11.34 -10.71
CA THR A 324 -10.88 -10.81 -9.35
C THR A 324 -11.24 -9.34 -9.38
N HIS A 325 -12.27 -8.98 -8.64
CA HIS A 325 -12.78 -7.63 -8.51
C HIS A 325 -12.69 -7.19 -7.06
N PHE A 326 -12.59 -5.88 -6.83
CA PHE A 326 -12.60 -5.33 -5.49
C PHE A 326 -13.45 -4.06 -5.40
N SER A 327 -13.94 -3.78 -4.19
CA SER A 327 -14.44 -2.47 -3.83
C SER A 327 -14.18 -2.15 -2.37
N LEU A 328 -13.83 -0.89 -2.09
CA LEU A 328 -13.78 -0.32 -0.77
C LEU A 328 -14.87 0.75 -0.70
N THR A 329 -15.86 0.56 0.16
CA THR A 329 -16.90 1.57 0.42
C THR A 329 -16.55 2.33 1.70
N PHE A 330 -16.49 3.64 1.61
CA PHE A 330 -16.11 4.53 2.70
C PHE A 330 -17.35 5.24 3.22
N LYS A 331 -17.66 5.04 4.49
CA LYS A 331 -18.77 5.70 5.18
C LYS A 331 -18.21 6.73 6.14
N ALA A 332 -18.20 7.98 5.72
CA ALA A 332 -17.72 9.10 6.51
C ALA A 332 -18.88 9.81 7.25
N SER A 333 -18.58 10.32 8.44
CA SER A 333 -19.47 11.16 9.23
C SER A 333 -18.72 12.29 9.91
N GLY A 334 -19.39 13.42 10.10
CA GLY A 334 -18.80 14.65 10.60
C GLY A 334 -19.79 15.80 10.50
N TRP A 335 -19.28 17.02 10.28
CA TRP A 335 -20.08 18.24 10.27
C TRP A 335 -19.98 19.00 8.95
N THR A 336 -21.04 19.72 8.59
CA THR A 336 -21.02 20.74 7.52
C THR A 336 -20.08 21.88 7.87
N GLU A 337 -20.07 22.28 9.14
CA GLU A 337 -19.23 23.33 9.67
C GLU A 337 -17.78 22.84 9.83
N LYS A 338 -16.84 23.77 9.66
CA LYS A 338 -15.43 23.56 9.98
C LYS A 338 -15.11 24.32 11.24
N LEU A 339 -14.38 23.69 12.14
CA LEU A 339 -13.80 24.38 13.28
C LEU A 339 -12.72 25.38 12.83
N SER A 340 -12.52 26.39 13.68
CA SER A 340 -11.46 27.38 13.46
C SER A 340 -10.10 26.76 13.79
N GLU A 341 -10.01 26.06 14.93
CA GLU A 341 -8.84 25.28 15.33
C GLU A 341 -9.17 23.77 15.41
N PRO A 342 -8.22 22.87 15.12
CA PRO A 342 -8.51 21.42 15.04
C PRO A 342 -8.76 20.76 16.39
N THR A 343 -8.36 21.44 17.46
CA THR A 343 -8.56 21.03 18.85
C THR A 343 -9.86 21.58 19.42
N ASP A 344 -10.55 22.46 18.70
CA ASP A 344 -11.88 22.90 19.11
C ASP A 344 -12.84 21.70 19.09
N GLU A 345 -13.94 21.83 19.82
CA GLU A 345 -14.96 20.80 19.89
C GLU A 345 -16.25 21.29 19.25
N HIS A 346 -16.82 20.45 18.38
CA HIS A 346 -18.20 20.63 17.94
C HIS A 346 -19.13 20.38 19.12
N THR A 347 -20.07 21.30 19.35
CA THR A 347 -21.09 21.17 20.41
C THR A 347 -22.24 20.23 20.01
N ASP A 348 -22.49 20.13 18.72
CA ASP A 348 -23.61 19.39 18.15
C ASP A 348 -23.18 18.00 17.64
N PRO A 349 -24.08 17.01 17.58
CA PRO A 349 -23.76 15.72 16.99
C PRO A 349 -23.47 15.84 15.48
N PRO A 350 -22.65 14.94 14.90
CA PRO A 350 -22.38 14.92 13.46
C PRO A 350 -23.65 15.00 12.59
N ASN A 351 -23.76 16.03 11.78
CA ASN A 351 -24.90 16.33 10.90
C ASN A 351 -24.65 15.98 9.42
N LYS A 352 -23.43 15.62 9.03
CA LYS A 352 -23.09 15.28 7.64
C LYS A 352 -22.61 13.84 7.49
N LYS A 353 -23.04 13.19 6.41
CA LYS A 353 -22.58 11.87 5.99
C LYS A 353 -22.21 11.87 4.52
N VAL A 354 -21.06 11.31 4.19
CA VAL A 354 -20.61 11.12 2.81
C VAL A 354 -20.23 9.66 2.62
N ILE A 355 -20.76 9.05 1.57
CA ILE A 355 -20.39 7.71 1.14
C ILE A 355 -19.61 7.83 -0.16
N THR A 356 -18.38 7.34 -0.18
CA THR A 356 -17.58 7.21 -1.40
C THR A 356 -17.22 5.75 -1.63
N LYS A 357 -16.74 5.44 -2.83
CA LYS A 357 -16.32 4.10 -3.20
C LYS A 357 -15.06 4.16 -4.04
N VAL A 358 -14.13 3.26 -3.74
CA VAL A 358 -12.99 2.95 -4.61
C VAL A 358 -13.19 1.54 -5.15
N SER A 359 -13.10 1.34 -6.46
CA SER A 359 -13.28 0.00 -7.05
C SER A 359 -12.44 -0.22 -8.31
N GLY A 360 -12.22 -1.48 -8.64
CA GLY A 360 -11.48 -1.88 -9.82
C GLY A 360 -11.33 -3.39 -9.93
N ASP A 361 -10.48 -3.80 -10.86
CA ASP A 361 -10.24 -5.18 -11.24
C ASP A 361 -8.78 -5.55 -10.99
N SER A 362 -8.50 -6.86 -10.91
CA SER A 362 -7.14 -7.41 -10.78
C SER A 362 -6.29 -6.74 -9.68
N PRO A 363 -6.78 -6.71 -8.42
CA PRO A 363 -6.20 -5.91 -7.35
C PRO A 363 -4.72 -6.24 -7.06
N ALA A 364 -4.36 -7.53 -7.00
CA ALA A 364 -3.09 -7.94 -6.40
C ALA A 364 -1.84 -7.44 -7.16
N TYR A 365 -1.69 -7.76 -8.44
CA TYR A 365 -0.44 -7.47 -9.17
C TYR A 365 -0.60 -6.41 -10.24
N GLU A 366 -1.71 -6.43 -10.98
CA GLU A 366 -1.97 -5.46 -12.04
C GLU A 366 -2.16 -4.06 -11.43
N MET A 367 -3.12 -3.89 -10.52
CA MET A 367 -3.31 -2.59 -9.85
C MET A 367 -2.06 -2.18 -9.06
N THR A 368 -1.43 -3.08 -8.30
CA THR A 368 -0.19 -2.77 -7.57
C THR A 368 0.90 -2.23 -8.50
N SER A 369 1.05 -2.82 -9.68
CA SER A 369 2.06 -2.37 -10.63
C SER A 369 1.80 -0.97 -11.17
N ILE A 370 0.55 -0.68 -11.56
CA ILE A 370 0.12 0.64 -12.00
C ILE A 370 0.33 1.67 -10.89
N ALA A 371 -0.09 1.35 -9.67
CA ALA A 371 -0.01 2.24 -8.53
C ALA A 371 1.45 2.58 -8.14
N ALA A 372 2.37 1.61 -8.22
CA ALA A 372 3.79 1.81 -7.97
C ALA A 372 4.44 2.72 -9.02
N ILE A 373 4.15 2.51 -10.31
CA ILE A 373 4.67 3.33 -11.41
C ILE A 373 4.13 4.75 -11.32
N LEU A 374 2.83 4.92 -11.06
CA LEU A 374 2.23 6.23 -10.89
C LEU A 374 2.80 6.96 -9.67
N SER A 375 3.04 6.27 -8.56
CA SER A 375 3.69 6.86 -7.37
C SER A 375 5.10 7.37 -7.70
N ALA A 376 5.92 6.57 -8.39
CA ALA A 376 7.25 7.00 -8.83
C ALA A 376 7.19 8.21 -9.80
N THR A 377 6.25 8.17 -10.74
CA THR A 377 6.04 9.24 -11.71
C THR A 377 5.58 10.54 -11.05
N THR A 378 4.72 10.45 -10.03
CA THR A 378 4.24 11.60 -9.26
C THR A 378 5.39 12.26 -8.48
N ILE A 379 6.32 11.48 -7.91
CA ILE A 379 7.52 12.04 -7.27
C ILE A 379 8.34 12.86 -8.27
N LEU A 380 8.52 12.37 -9.49
CA LEU A 380 9.30 13.06 -10.53
C LEU A 380 8.65 14.36 -11.01
N ASN A 381 7.33 14.35 -11.16
CA ASN A 381 6.61 15.41 -11.87
C ASN A 381 5.95 16.45 -10.97
N GLU A 382 5.69 16.12 -9.70
CA GLU A 382 4.88 16.94 -8.79
C GLU A 382 5.55 17.10 -7.42
N THR A 383 6.88 17.19 -7.40
CA THR A 383 7.68 17.34 -6.18
C THR A 383 7.30 18.58 -5.37
N ASP A 384 6.80 19.62 -6.03
CA ASP A 384 6.26 20.86 -5.44
C ASP A 384 4.97 20.65 -4.64
N LYS A 385 4.25 19.54 -4.89
CA LYS A 385 3.00 19.19 -4.20
C LYS A 385 3.18 18.13 -3.12
N ILE A 386 4.35 17.50 -3.05
CA ILE A 386 4.71 16.54 -2.01
C ILE A 386 5.25 17.33 -0.80
N PRO A 387 4.87 16.99 0.44
CA PRO A 387 5.28 17.74 1.62
C PRO A 387 6.78 17.66 1.92
N ASP A 388 7.29 18.73 2.52
CA ASP A 388 8.67 18.85 2.98
C ASP A 388 9.69 18.75 1.82
N ASN A 389 10.97 18.53 2.13
CA ASN A 389 12.03 18.33 1.15
C ASN A 389 12.58 16.92 1.32
N GLY A 390 11.75 15.89 1.10
CA GLY A 390 12.07 14.51 1.45
C GLY A 390 11.63 14.10 2.85
N GLY A 391 11.77 12.80 3.14
CA GLY A 391 11.24 12.15 4.34
C GLY A 391 10.70 10.76 4.04
N VAL A 392 10.14 10.10 5.07
CA VAL A 392 9.52 8.78 4.95
C VAL A 392 8.01 8.89 5.14
N PHE A 393 7.25 8.57 4.08
CA PHE A 393 5.83 8.86 4.00
C PHE A 393 4.98 7.62 3.71
N THR A 394 3.72 7.69 4.15
CA THR A 394 2.63 6.89 3.59
C THR A 394 2.16 7.47 2.25
N PRO A 395 1.46 6.70 1.40
CA PRO A 395 0.96 7.21 0.13
C PRO A 395 0.03 8.43 0.29
N GLY A 396 -0.88 8.41 1.25
CA GLY A 396 -1.81 9.50 1.52
C GLY A 396 -1.13 10.76 2.06
N ALA A 397 -0.07 10.61 2.86
CA ALA A 397 0.73 11.75 3.33
C ALA A 397 1.52 12.39 2.19
N ALA A 398 2.16 11.58 1.35
CA ALA A 398 2.98 12.05 0.23
C ALA A 398 2.13 12.63 -0.91
N PHE A 399 1.07 11.94 -1.29
CA PHE A 399 0.37 12.17 -2.56
C PHE A 399 -1.03 12.77 -2.39
N GLY A 400 -1.49 13.05 -1.17
CA GLY A 400 -2.86 13.52 -0.93
C GLY A 400 -3.18 14.91 -1.52
N LYS A 401 -2.18 15.63 -2.05
CA LYS A 401 -2.31 16.91 -2.75
C LYS A 401 -1.79 16.87 -4.20
N THR A 402 -1.40 15.70 -4.71
CA THR A 402 -0.89 15.53 -6.09
C THR A 402 -1.98 15.03 -7.01
N SER A 403 -1.67 14.84 -8.31
CA SER A 403 -2.61 14.28 -9.27
C SER A 403 -2.76 12.75 -9.22
N LEU A 404 -2.20 12.07 -8.20
CA LEU A 404 -2.14 10.60 -8.19
C LEU A 404 -3.53 9.95 -8.24
N ILE A 405 -4.54 10.50 -7.55
CA ILE A 405 -5.92 9.99 -7.61
C ILE A 405 -6.47 10.10 -9.02
N GLU A 406 -6.29 11.24 -9.69
CA GLU A 406 -6.71 11.45 -11.08
C GLU A 406 -5.98 10.51 -12.05
N GLN A 407 -4.70 10.23 -11.81
CA GLN A 407 -3.96 9.26 -12.61
C GLN A 407 -4.48 7.83 -12.40
N LEU A 408 -4.81 7.43 -11.17
CA LEU A 408 -5.40 6.12 -10.89
C LEU A 408 -6.77 5.96 -11.60
N ILE A 409 -7.59 7.01 -11.61
CA ILE A 409 -8.86 7.05 -12.35
C ILE A 409 -8.64 6.81 -13.85
N LYS A 410 -7.62 7.44 -14.45
CA LYS A 410 -7.25 7.23 -15.86
C LYS A 410 -6.80 5.80 -16.18
N HIS A 411 -6.42 5.02 -15.15
CA HIS A 411 -6.00 3.62 -15.28
C HIS A 411 -7.04 2.66 -14.70
N ASN A 412 -8.33 2.98 -14.85
CA ASN A 412 -9.48 2.14 -14.52
C ASN A 412 -9.69 1.84 -13.02
N ILE A 413 -9.10 2.64 -12.13
CA ILE A 413 -9.39 2.57 -10.68
C ILE A 413 -10.39 3.66 -10.35
N LYS A 414 -11.64 3.29 -10.13
CA LYS A 414 -12.74 4.24 -9.94
C LYS A 414 -12.70 4.81 -8.53
N PHE A 415 -12.81 6.13 -8.42
CA PHE A 415 -13.07 6.86 -7.18
C PHE A 415 -14.38 7.63 -7.36
N GLU A 416 -15.41 7.29 -6.60
CA GLU A 416 -16.79 7.75 -6.84
C GLU A 416 -17.44 8.25 -5.55
N VAL A 417 -18.23 9.32 -5.66
CA VAL A 417 -19.14 9.74 -4.58
C VAL A 417 -20.47 9.02 -4.81
N ILE A 418 -20.88 8.21 -3.84
CA ILE A 418 -22.14 7.45 -3.89
C ILE A 418 -23.29 8.27 -3.31
N SER A 419 -23.05 8.96 -2.21
CA SER A 419 -24.02 9.89 -1.63
C SER A 419 -23.36 10.93 -0.73
N SER A 420 -24.01 12.08 -0.61
CA SER A 420 -23.71 13.13 0.37
C SER A 420 -25.03 13.59 0.96
N ILE A 421 -25.19 13.46 2.27
CA ILE A 421 -26.43 13.74 2.99
C ILE A 421 -26.12 14.65 4.17
N GLU A 422 -26.80 15.78 4.21
CA GLU A 422 -26.83 16.71 5.32
C GLU A 422 -28.15 16.49 6.08
N LYS A 423 -28.08 16.48 7.41
CA LYS A 423 -29.21 16.14 8.29
C LYS A 423 -29.81 17.36 8.96
#